data_AF-A0A9X3CTD2-F1
#
_entry.id   AF-A0A9X3CTD2-F1
#
_cell.length_a   1.000
_cell.length_b   1.000
_cell.length_c   1.000
_cell.angle_alpha   90.00
_cell.angle_beta   90.00
_cell.angle_gamma   90.00
#
_symmetry.space_group_name_H-M   'P 1'
#
loop_
_entity.id
_entity.type
_entity.pdbx_description
1 polymer ?
#
loop_
_entity_poly.entity_id
_entity_poly.type
_entity_poly.pdbx_seq_one_letter_code
_entity_poly.pdbx_strand_id
1 'polypeptide(L)'
;KGKNYVCTAVPFDLGKVVCTQGIAELLNNNIGVNLSIYLHRHQNGDWGNVCVEDKLTNDEATKTCERVLSSYTICNEQVWIITERDRSCTTIYSLMNIDDVNSRDIMEFLWTPFFSL
;
A
#
# COMPACT_ATOMS: atom_id res chain seq x y z
N LYS A 1 3.66 26.25 7.86
CA LYS A 1 4.47 25.41 8.78
C LYS A 1 4.25 23.97 8.34
N GLY A 2 5.29 23.27 7.86
CA GLY A 2 5.15 21.85 7.51
C GLY A 2 4.71 21.08 8.75
N LYS A 3 3.67 20.25 8.63
CA LYS A 3 3.27 19.36 9.71
C LYS A 3 4.45 18.41 9.96
N ASN A 4 5.07 18.49 11.13
CA ASN A 4 6.08 17.50 11.52
C ASN A 4 5.35 16.19 11.78
N TYR A 5 5.68 15.17 11.01
CA TYR A 5 5.14 13.83 11.17
C TYR A 5 6.12 13.00 12.01
N VAL A 6 5.58 12.32 13.03
CA VAL A 6 6.27 11.31 13.82
C VAL A 6 5.39 10.07 13.79
N CYS A 7 5.95 8.94 13.38
CA CYS A 7 5.22 7.68 13.30
C CYS A 7 4.88 7.18 14.71
N THR A 8 3.63 6.77 14.89
CA THR A 8 3.07 6.16 16.11
C THR A 8 2.41 4.81 15.83
N ALA A 9 2.61 4.27 14.62
CA ALA A 9 2.09 2.99 14.22
C ALA A 9 2.55 1.86 15.14
N VAL A 10 1.70 0.85 15.29
CA VAL A 10 2.08 -0.44 15.88
C VAL A 10 2.30 -1.45 14.76
N PRO A 11 3.33 -2.32 14.86
CA PRO A 11 3.50 -3.38 13.87
C PRO A 11 2.28 -4.30 13.80
N PHE A 12 1.96 -4.77 12.59
CA PHE A 12 0.79 -5.61 12.32
C PHE A 12 1.15 -6.81 11.44
N ASP A 13 0.24 -7.77 11.29
CA ASP A 13 0.44 -8.91 10.39
C ASP A 13 0.00 -8.58 8.97
N LEU A 14 0.76 -9.06 7.98
CA LEU A 14 0.46 -8.82 6.56
C LEU A 14 -0.58 -9.81 6.00
N GLY A 15 -0.85 -10.91 6.69
CA GLY A 15 -1.71 -11.98 6.17
C GLY A 15 -1.17 -12.58 4.87
N LYS A 16 -2.08 -12.95 3.96
CA LYS A 16 -1.73 -13.46 2.64
C LYS A 16 -1.24 -12.33 1.75
N VAL A 17 0.00 -12.41 1.27
CA VAL A 17 0.53 -11.44 0.31
C VAL A 17 0.20 -11.85 -1.12
N VAL A 18 -0.36 -10.93 -1.89
CA VAL A 18 -0.63 -11.09 -3.33
C VAL A 18 -0.11 -9.87 -4.10
N CYS A 19 0.17 -10.03 -5.39
CA CYS A 19 0.59 -8.93 -6.24
C CYS A 19 -0.14 -8.96 -7.59
N THR A 20 -0.30 -7.80 -8.21
CA THR A 20 -0.90 -7.69 -9.55
C THR A 20 0.10 -8.10 -10.63
N GLN A 21 -0.43 -8.34 -11.85
CA GLN A 21 0.41 -8.66 -13.01
C GLN A 21 1.46 -7.57 -13.30
N GLY A 22 1.09 -6.29 -13.20
CA GLY A 22 2.04 -5.19 -13.39
C GLY A 22 3.24 -5.25 -12.43
N ILE A 23 3.05 -5.74 -11.19
CA ILE A 23 4.17 -5.98 -10.27
C ILE A 23 5.02 -7.18 -10.71
N ALA A 24 4.40 -8.26 -11.18
CA ALA A 24 5.16 -9.39 -11.70
C ALA A 24 6.02 -9.00 -12.91
N GLU A 25 5.50 -8.16 -13.80
CA GLU A 25 6.24 -7.61 -14.93
C GLU A 25 7.38 -6.69 -14.49
N LEU A 26 7.15 -5.81 -13.51
CA LEU A 26 8.18 -4.97 -12.91
C LEU A 26 9.33 -5.84 -12.36
N LEU A 27 9.02 -6.91 -11.64
CA LEU A 27 10.03 -7.81 -11.08
C LEU A 27 10.82 -8.56 -12.17
N ASN A 28 10.14 -9.03 -13.21
CA ASN A 28 10.79 -9.74 -14.32
C ASN A 28 11.74 -8.83 -15.11
N ASN A 29 11.37 -7.55 -15.28
CA ASN A 29 12.18 -6.58 -16.00
C ASN A 29 13.34 -6.00 -15.16
N ASN A 30 13.28 -6.13 -13.83
CA ASN A 30 14.23 -5.51 -12.91
C ASN A 30 14.83 -6.55 -11.95
N ILE A 31 15.84 -7.29 -12.44
CA ILE A 31 16.57 -8.29 -11.64
C ILE A 31 17.16 -7.62 -10.39
N GLY A 32 16.83 -8.18 -9.21
CA GLY A 32 17.34 -7.71 -7.93
C GLY A 32 16.36 -6.86 -7.12
N VAL A 33 15.19 -6.50 -7.67
CA VAL A 33 14.11 -5.88 -6.88
C VAL A 33 13.60 -6.89 -5.85
N ASN A 34 13.55 -6.46 -4.58
CA ASN A 34 13.08 -7.28 -3.48
C ASN A 34 11.91 -6.61 -2.75
N LEU A 35 10.70 -7.13 -2.98
CA LEU A 35 9.47 -6.62 -2.35
C LEU A 35 9.44 -6.81 -0.83
N SER A 36 10.22 -7.75 -0.28
CA SER A 36 10.22 -8.01 1.16
C SER A 36 10.66 -6.79 1.99
N ILE A 37 11.53 -5.95 1.43
CA ILE A 37 12.00 -4.72 2.07
C ILE A 37 10.82 -3.75 2.25
N TYR A 38 9.98 -3.60 1.23
CA TYR A 38 8.84 -2.70 1.24
C TYR A 38 7.69 -3.24 2.09
N LEU A 39 7.48 -4.56 2.09
CA LEU A 39 6.56 -5.22 3.01
C LEU A 39 6.99 -5.02 4.47
N HIS A 40 8.28 -5.17 4.78
CA HIS A 40 8.80 -4.94 6.13
C HIS A 40 8.62 -3.48 6.56
N ARG A 41 8.86 -2.53 5.66
CA ARG A 41 8.62 -1.10 5.91
C ARG A 41 7.15 -0.81 6.21
N HIS A 42 6.24 -1.31 5.36
CA HIS A 42 4.80 -1.17 5.53
C HIS A 42 4.33 -1.76 6.86
N GLN A 43 4.80 -2.97 7.17
CA GLN A 43 4.48 -3.66 8.41
C GLN A 43 4.88 -2.88 9.67
N ASN A 44 5.95 -2.06 9.59
CA ASN A 44 6.54 -1.35 10.73
C ASN A 44 6.26 0.15 10.73
N GLY A 45 5.27 0.62 9.95
CA GLY A 45 4.82 2.02 10.02
C GLY A 45 5.64 3.00 9.18
N ASP A 46 6.46 2.52 8.26
CA ASP A 46 7.01 3.36 7.21
C ASP A 46 6.02 3.40 6.04
N TRP A 47 5.33 4.52 5.90
CA TRP A 47 4.30 4.71 4.88
C TRP A 47 4.84 5.23 3.54
N GLY A 48 6.16 5.44 3.44
CA GLY A 48 6.81 5.92 2.22
C GLY A 48 6.32 7.31 1.78
N ASN A 49 5.86 7.37 0.54
CA ASN A 49 5.56 8.58 -0.23
C ASN A 49 4.13 9.14 -0.05
N VAL A 50 3.31 8.57 0.84
CA VAL A 50 1.95 9.11 1.12
C VAL A 50 2.01 10.47 1.85
N CYS A 51 0.92 11.25 1.77
CA CYS A 51 0.86 12.57 2.42
C CYS A 51 0.80 12.45 3.96
N VAL A 52 1.11 13.53 4.68
CA VAL A 52 1.17 13.48 6.16
C VAL A 52 -0.18 13.10 6.77
N GLU A 53 -1.28 13.52 6.17
CA GLU A 53 -2.64 13.19 6.58
C GLU A 53 -2.90 11.67 6.47
N ASP A 54 -2.46 11.03 5.39
CA ASP A 54 -2.58 9.59 5.20
C ASP A 54 -1.66 8.84 6.17
N LYS A 55 -0.47 9.37 6.44
CA LYS A 55 0.45 8.78 7.44
C LYS A 55 -0.19 8.72 8.83
N LEU A 56 -0.85 9.80 9.24
CA LEU A 56 -1.58 9.85 10.51
C LEU A 56 -2.79 8.89 10.51
N THR A 57 -3.48 8.79 9.37
CA THR A 57 -4.61 7.86 9.21
C THR A 57 -4.14 6.41 9.33
N ASN A 58 -3.02 6.06 8.70
CA ASN A 58 -2.42 4.73 8.81
C ASN A 58 -1.97 4.40 10.23
N ASP A 59 -1.33 5.34 10.91
CA ASP A 59 -0.91 5.18 12.31
C ASP A 59 -2.09 4.78 13.20
N GLU A 60 -3.22 5.47 13.07
CA GLU A 60 -4.44 5.13 13.80
C GLU A 60 -5.03 3.80 13.32
N ALA A 61 -5.02 3.54 12.01
CA ALA A 61 -5.53 2.30 11.43
C ALA A 61 -4.79 1.05 11.92
N THR A 62 -3.50 1.15 12.28
CA THR A 62 -2.77 0.05 12.93
C THR A 62 -3.30 -0.29 14.33
N LYS A 63 -3.94 0.67 15.02
CA LYS A 63 -4.46 0.53 16.39
C LYS A 63 -5.94 0.18 16.41
N THR A 64 -6.71 0.65 15.43
CA THR A 64 -8.17 0.47 15.34
C THR A 64 -8.59 -0.67 14.41
N CYS A 65 -7.62 -1.41 13.86
CA CYS A 65 -7.84 -2.43 12.84
C CYS A 65 -8.62 -1.84 11.66
N GLU A 66 -8.13 -0.76 11.06
CA GLU A 66 -8.62 -0.22 9.78
C GLU A 66 -7.67 -0.58 8.64
N ARG A 67 -8.09 -0.42 7.37
CA ARG A 67 -7.22 -0.66 6.22
C ARG A 67 -5.99 0.27 6.28
N VAL A 68 -4.83 -0.26 5.94
CA VAL A 68 -3.54 0.48 5.94
C VAL A 68 -3.00 0.52 4.52
N LEU A 69 -2.47 1.67 4.09
CA LEU A 69 -1.90 1.85 2.75
C LEU A 69 -0.53 2.53 2.78
N SER A 70 0.46 2.00 2.07
CA SER A 70 1.74 2.67 1.85
C SER A 70 2.08 2.76 0.37
N SER A 71 3.00 3.65 0.05
CA SER A 71 3.37 3.93 -1.34
C SER A 71 4.88 4.13 -1.44
N TYR A 72 5.52 3.47 -2.41
CA TYR A 72 6.96 3.53 -2.61
C TYR A 72 7.32 3.70 -4.07
N THR A 73 8.38 4.45 -4.33
CA THR A 73 9.01 4.46 -5.65
C THR A 73 9.96 3.27 -5.79
N ILE A 74 9.66 2.36 -6.72
CA ILE A 74 10.47 1.18 -7.04
C ILE A 74 10.75 1.21 -8.54
N CYS A 75 12.02 1.21 -8.95
CA CYS A 75 12.40 1.30 -10.37
C CYS A 75 11.71 2.45 -11.14
N ASN A 76 11.57 3.62 -10.50
CA ASN A 76 10.87 4.80 -11.01
C ASN A 76 9.35 4.64 -11.19
N GLU A 77 8.76 3.56 -10.68
CA GLU A 77 7.32 3.33 -10.66
C GLU A 77 6.72 3.53 -9.27
N GLN A 78 5.49 4.01 -9.22
CA GLN A 78 4.73 4.12 -7.98
C GLN A 78 4.08 2.78 -7.65
N VAL A 79 4.60 2.12 -6.62
CA VAL A 79 4.07 0.87 -6.09
C VAL A 79 3.33 1.14 -4.80
N TRP A 80 2.12 0.60 -4.71
CA TRP A 80 1.25 0.69 -3.56
C TRP A 80 1.18 -0.66 -2.85
N ILE A 81 1.11 -0.61 -1.52
CA ILE A 81 0.91 -1.78 -0.67
C ILE A 81 -0.27 -1.50 0.24
N ILE A 82 -1.28 -2.37 0.22
CA ILE A 82 -2.50 -2.23 1.03
C ILE A 82 -2.70 -3.48 1.84
N THR A 83 -2.95 -3.32 3.14
CA THR A 83 -3.36 -4.42 4.02
C THR A 83 -4.80 -4.19 4.47
N GLU A 84 -5.63 -5.21 4.26
CA GLU A 84 -7.06 -5.16 4.60
C GLU A 84 -7.30 -5.00 6.10
N ARG A 85 -8.48 -4.50 6.43
CA ARG A 85 -8.94 -4.19 7.80
C ARG A 85 -8.66 -5.33 8.79
N ASP A 86 -9.01 -6.54 8.38
CA ASP A 86 -8.90 -7.77 9.17
C ASP A 86 -7.51 -8.43 9.12
N ARG A 87 -6.55 -7.79 8.44
CA ARG A 87 -5.19 -8.31 8.22
C ARG A 87 -5.15 -9.67 7.52
N SER A 88 -6.21 -10.04 6.80
CA SER A 88 -6.28 -11.31 6.07
C SER A 88 -5.41 -11.31 4.81
N CYS A 89 -5.24 -10.15 4.18
CA CYS A 89 -4.59 -10.01 2.88
C CYS A 89 -3.79 -8.70 2.79
N THR A 90 -2.65 -8.77 2.12
CA THR A 90 -1.87 -7.62 1.66
C THR A 90 -1.70 -7.68 0.15
N THR A 91 -2.15 -6.64 -0.55
CA THR A 91 -2.06 -6.52 -2.01
C THR A 91 -0.99 -5.51 -2.39
N ILE A 92 -0.10 -5.90 -3.30
CA ILE A 92 0.91 -5.05 -3.91
C ILE A 92 0.49 -4.76 -5.35
N TYR A 93 0.43 -3.49 -5.74
CA TYR A 93 0.05 -3.11 -7.11
C TYR A 93 0.82 -1.89 -7.62
N SER A 94 1.03 -1.83 -8.93
CA SER A 94 1.53 -0.65 -9.65
C SER A 94 0.40 -0.13 -10.54
N LEU A 95 0.26 1.19 -10.65
CA LEU A 95 -0.61 1.80 -11.65
C LEU A 95 0.19 1.99 -12.95
N MET A 96 0.67 0.90 -13.54
CA MET A 96 1.19 0.94 -14.90
C MET A 96 0.08 0.56 -15.88
N ASN A 97 -0.08 1.40 -16.90
CA ASN A 97 -1.03 1.31 -18.03
C ASN A 97 -2.51 1.57 -17.70
N ILE A 98 -3.00 2.71 -18.22
CA ILE A 98 -4.43 3.06 -18.33
C ILE A 98 -5.19 2.10 -19.26
N ASP A 99 -4.50 1.16 -19.93
CA ASP A 99 -5.08 0.13 -20.78
C ASP A 99 -5.34 -1.20 -20.03
N ASP A 100 -5.03 -1.31 -18.74
CA ASP A 100 -5.42 -2.47 -17.94
C ASP A 100 -6.93 -2.41 -17.66
N VAL A 101 -7.68 -3.24 -18.41
CA VAL A 101 -9.16 -3.39 -18.46
C VAL A 101 -9.80 -3.81 -17.12
N ASN A 102 -9.10 -3.68 -15.99
CA ASN A 102 -9.66 -3.79 -14.64
C ASN A 102 -9.35 -2.60 -13.73
N SER A 103 -9.12 -1.43 -14.32
CA SER A 103 -9.05 -0.17 -13.58
C SER A 103 -10.32 0.13 -12.77
N ARG A 104 -11.48 -0.47 -13.11
CA ARG A 104 -12.69 -0.39 -12.29
C ARG A 104 -12.60 -1.21 -11.01
N ASP A 105 -12.04 -2.42 -11.04
CA ASP A 105 -11.86 -3.25 -9.85
C ASP A 105 -10.83 -2.61 -8.90
N ILE A 106 -9.71 -2.11 -9.42
CA ILE A 106 -8.69 -1.43 -8.60
C ILE A 106 -9.26 -0.14 -8.02
N MET A 107 -10.02 0.66 -8.79
CA MET A 107 -10.65 1.87 -8.25
C MET A 107 -11.76 1.54 -7.23
N GLU A 108 -12.52 0.46 -7.40
CA GLU A 108 -13.48 -0.01 -6.39
C GLU A 108 -12.76 -0.44 -5.10
N PHE A 109 -11.63 -1.15 -5.19
CA PHE A 109 -10.79 -1.50 -4.04
C PHE A 109 -10.13 -0.28 -3.37
N LEU A 110 -9.80 0.78 -4.14
CA LEU A 110 -9.12 1.98 -3.64
C LEU A 110 -10.06 3.09 -3.15
N TRP A 111 -11.32 3.15 -3.62
CA TRP A 111 -12.26 4.22 -3.30
C TRP A 111 -13.53 3.80 -2.53
N THR A 112 -13.74 2.53 -2.20
CA THR A 112 -14.74 2.16 -1.18
C THR A 112 -14.12 2.25 0.21
N PRO A 113 -14.21 3.42 0.87
CA PRO A 113 -15.21 3.55 1.93
C PRO A 113 -15.82 4.97 2.09
N PHE A 114 -16.34 5.61 1.03
CA PHE A 114 -17.02 6.93 1.15
C PHE A 114 -18.54 6.97 0.89
N PHE A 115 -19.19 5.87 0.49
CA PHE A 115 -20.66 5.78 0.49
C PHE A 115 -21.11 4.46 1.14
N SER A 116 -21.02 4.44 2.47
CA SER A 116 -21.95 3.68 3.30
C SER A 116 -22.93 4.68 3.90
N LEU A 117 -23.91 5.10 3.09
CA LEU A 117 -25.22 5.60 3.50
C LEU A 117 -26.20 5.33 2.35
#